data_AF-A0A9D1FB89-F1
#
_entry.id   AF-A0A9D1FB89-F1
#
_cell.length_a   1.000
_cell.length_b   1.000
_cell.length_c   1.000
_cell.angle_alpha   90.00
_cell.angle_beta   90.00
_cell.angle_gamma   90.00
#
_symmetry.space_group_name_H-M   'P 1'
#
loop_
_entity.id
_entity.type
_entity.pdbx_description
1 polymer ?
#
loop_
_entity_poly.entity_id
_entity_poly.type
_entity_poly.pdbx_seq_one_letter_code
_entity_poly.pdbx_strand_id
1 'polypeptide(L)'
;MAYCRNCGAPISDKAVICPRCGVAQSGSGESLNDSGSLGWGVLSFFLPIVGLILFLVWRQEKPKSARVSGIGALIGTGVNVLLSIGTLIFNFVVIAAAMSAVAV
;
A
#
# COMPACT_ATOMS: atom_id res chain seq x y z
N MET A 1 24.63 12.65 5.86
CA MET A 1 26.05 12.22 5.88
C MET A 1 26.14 10.85 6.54
N ALA A 2 26.01 9.81 5.72
CA ALA A 2 26.21 8.44 6.14
C ALA A 2 27.71 8.12 6.22
N TYR A 3 28.07 7.21 7.10
CA TYR A 3 29.41 6.66 7.21
C TYR A 3 29.35 5.17 6.90
N CYS A 4 30.41 4.66 6.28
CA CYS A 4 30.52 3.25 5.99
C CYS A 4 30.56 2.44 7.30
N ARG A 5 29.69 1.43 7.42
CA ARG A 5 29.60 0.58 8.62
C ARG A 5 30.81 -0.33 8.86
N ASN A 6 31.66 -0.48 7.86
CA ASN A 6 32.86 -1.32 7.93
C ASN A 6 34.13 -0.48 8.09
N CYS A 7 34.33 0.52 7.22
CA CYS A 7 35.58 1.30 7.21
C CYS A 7 35.48 2.70 7.81
N GLY A 8 34.31 3.15 8.27
CA GLY A 8 34.13 4.46 8.88
C GLY A 8 34.35 5.67 7.96
N ALA A 9 34.63 5.45 6.66
CA ALA A 9 34.79 6.54 5.70
C ALA A 9 33.46 7.26 5.45
N PRO A 10 33.47 8.60 5.24
CA PRO A 10 32.27 9.34 4.85
C PRO A 10 31.81 8.86 3.48
N ILE A 11 30.52 8.55 3.36
CA ILE A 11 29.89 8.09 2.12
C ILE A 11 28.65 8.93 1.82
N SER A 12 28.32 9.04 0.54
CA SER A 12 27.07 9.67 0.12
C SER A 12 25.89 8.87 0.65
N ASP A 13 24.82 9.54 1.07
CA ASP A 13 23.58 8.92 1.56
C ASP A 13 22.91 8.03 0.47
N LYS A 14 23.40 8.08 -0.78
CA LYS A 14 22.95 7.27 -1.94
C LYS A 14 24.02 6.31 -2.49
N ALA A 15 25.10 6.04 -1.76
CA ALA A 15 26.11 5.06 -2.18
C ALA A 15 25.74 3.62 -1.75
N VAL A 16 25.29 2.76 -2.68
CA VAL A 16 24.96 1.34 -2.42
C VAL A 16 26.21 0.50 -2.13
N ILE A 17 27.36 0.90 -2.67
CA ILE A 17 28.65 0.28 -2.41
C ILE A 17 29.60 1.35 -1.86
N CYS A 18 30.38 1.02 -0.83
CA CYS A 18 31.41 1.93 -0.36
C CYS A 18 32.60 1.95 -1.34
N PRO A 19 32.99 3.10 -1.93
CA PRO A 19 34.09 3.17 -2.89
C PRO A 19 35.48 2.95 -2.26
N ARG A 20 35.57 2.92 -0.92
CA ARG A 20 36.84 2.70 -0.19
C ARG A 20 37.07 1.27 0.24
N CYS A 21 36.02 0.50 0.54
CA CYS A 21 36.16 -0.88 1.04
C CYS A 21 35.37 -1.92 0.23
N GLY A 22 34.57 -1.50 -0.76
CA GLY A 22 33.79 -2.40 -1.62
C GLY A 22 32.60 -3.08 -0.97
N VAL A 23 32.38 -2.91 0.35
CA VAL A 23 31.25 -3.52 1.03
C VAL A 23 29.95 -2.78 0.72
N ALA A 24 28.91 -3.55 0.41
CA ALA A 24 27.57 -3.02 0.17
C ALA A 24 27.04 -2.32 1.43
N GLN A 25 26.49 -1.13 1.23
CA GLN A 25 25.82 -0.33 2.25
C GLN A 25 24.33 -0.47 1.98
N SER A 26 23.59 -1.09 2.89
CA SER A 26 22.15 -1.35 2.74
C SER A 26 21.28 -0.10 2.89
N GLY A 27 21.73 1.09 2.45
CA GLY A 27 21.15 2.37 2.84
C GLY A 27 20.69 3.31 1.72
N SER A 28 20.74 2.91 0.44
CA SER A 28 21.02 3.95 -0.56
C SER A 28 20.73 3.62 -2.02
N GLY A 29 19.71 2.80 -2.30
CA GLY A 29 19.15 2.63 -3.63
C GLY A 29 17.63 2.72 -3.54
N GLU A 30 17.07 3.83 -4.04
CA GLU A 30 15.63 4.09 -4.13
C GLU A 30 14.85 4.10 -2.81
N SER A 31 14.93 5.25 -2.15
CA SER A 31 13.79 5.81 -1.43
C SER A 31 12.72 6.30 -2.42
N LEU A 32 12.16 5.43 -3.27
CA LEU A 32 10.78 5.65 -3.69
C LEU A 32 9.92 5.35 -2.47
N ASN A 33 9.84 6.34 -1.58
CA ASN A 33 8.80 6.41 -0.56
C ASN A 33 8.71 5.12 0.30
N ASP A 34 9.81 4.71 0.94
CA ASP A 34 9.81 3.68 2.01
C ASP A 34 9.14 4.18 3.31
N SER A 35 8.54 5.37 3.28
CA SER A 35 7.45 5.71 4.19
C SER A 35 6.20 5.06 3.62
N GLY A 36 5.62 4.08 4.32
CA GLY A 36 4.32 3.51 4.00
C GLY A 36 3.24 4.59 4.05
N SER A 37 3.23 5.45 3.03
CA SER A 37 2.27 6.52 2.88
C SER A 37 0.92 5.86 2.69
N LEU A 38 -0.03 6.29 3.50
CA LEU A 38 -1.44 5.91 3.41
C LEU A 38 -1.98 6.02 1.96
N GLY A 39 -1.35 6.85 1.12
CA GLY A 39 -1.66 6.97 -0.31
C GLY A 39 -1.61 5.65 -1.09
N TRP A 40 -0.70 4.73 -0.76
CA TRP A 40 -0.65 3.41 -1.42
C TRP A 40 -1.85 2.53 -1.04
N GLY A 41 -2.38 2.68 0.17
CA GLY A 41 -3.60 2.01 0.63
C GLY A 41 -4.84 2.56 -0.07
N VAL A 42 -4.93 3.89 -0.25
CA VAL A 42 -6.05 4.55 -0.93
C VAL A 42 -6.10 4.19 -2.42
N LEU A 43 -4.95 4.10 -3.10
CA LEU A 43 -4.90 3.63 -4.50
C LEU A 43 -5.40 2.19 -4.65
N SER A 44 -5.11 1.33 -3.66
CA SER A 44 -5.56 -0.06 -3.63
C SER A 44 -7.07 -0.19 -3.38
N PHE A 45 -7.67 0.79 -2.70
CA PHE A 45 -9.12 0.84 -2.46
C PHE A 45 -9.93 1.11 -3.74
N PHE A 46 -9.40 1.94 -4.66
CA PHE A 46 -10.09 2.28 -5.91
C PHE A 46 -9.87 1.26 -7.03
N LEU A 47 -8.71 0.60 -7.07
CA LEU A 47 -8.36 -0.38 -8.11
C LEU A 47 -7.70 -1.61 -7.46
N PRO A 48 -8.48 -2.59 -6.96
CA PRO A 48 -7.95 -3.76 -6.25
C PRO A 48 -6.93 -4.56 -7.07
N ILE A 49 -7.03 -4.48 -8.40
CA ILE A 49 -6.10 -5.11 -9.36
C ILE A 49 -4.68 -4.52 -9.23
N VAL A 50 -4.55 -3.20 -9.02
CA VAL A 50 -3.25 -2.53 -8.87
C VAL A 50 -2.56 -2.95 -7.57
N GLY A 51 -3.33 -3.13 -6.49
CA GLY A 51 -2.83 -3.67 -5.22
C GLY A 51 -2.27 -5.08 -5.35
N LEU A 52 -2.92 -5.94 -6.15
CA LEU A 52 -2.46 -7.30 -6.43
C LEU A 52 -1.16 -7.32 -7.26
N ILE A 53 -1.04 -6.41 -8.24
CA ILE A 53 0.14 -6.28 -9.11
C ILE A 53 1.35 -5.76 -8.30
N LEU A 54 1.18 -4.73 -7.47
CA LEU A 54 2.23 -4.22 -6.57
C LEU A 54 2.70 -5.30 -5.59
N PHE A 55 1.78 -6.12 -5.06
CA PHE A 55 2.13 -7.24 -4.19
C PHE A 55 3.01 -8.28 -4.90
N LEU A 56 2.74 -8.56 -6.19
CA LEU A 56 3.52 -9.51 -6.97
C LEU A 56 4.91 -8.98 -7.36
N VAL A 57 5.01 -7.69 -7.75
CA VAL A 57 6.27 -7.03 -8.09
C VAL A 57 7.21 -6.93 -6.88
N TRP A 58 6.72 -6.47 -5.73
CA TRP A 58 7.56 -6.29 -4.54
C TRP A 58 7.81 -7.56 -3.73
N ARG A 59 7.30 -8.71 -4.17
CA ARG A 59 7.39 -9.97 -3.43
C ARG A 59 8.83 -10.46 -3.23
N GLN A 60 9.74 -10.07 -4.13
CA GLN A 60 11.13 -10.53 -4.12
C GLN A 60 12.11 -9.49 -3.55
N GLU A 61 11.75 -8.20 -3.55
CA GLU A 61 12.69 -7.11 -3.25
C GLU A 61 12.49 -6.47 -1.88
N LYS A 62 11.25 -6.35 -1.37
CA LYS A 62 10.95 -5.72 -0.06
C LYS A 62 9.77 -6.39 0.68
N PRO A 63 10.00 -7.45 1.49
CA PRO A 63 8.92 -8.23 2.10
C PRO A 63 8.09 -7.48 3.15
N LYS A 64 8.65 -6.43 3.77
CA LYS A 64 7.92 -5.62 4.77
C LYS A 64 6.88 -4.69 4.13
N SER A 65 7.21 -3.98 3.05
CA SER A 65 6.25 -3.11 2.34
C SER A 65 5.20 -3.90 1.55
N ALA A 66 5.58 -5.06 0.99
CA ALA A 66 4.65 -5.95 0.29
C ALA A 66 3.49 -6.40 1.20
N ARG A 67 3.78 -6.69 2.48
CA ARG A 67 2.76 -7.17 3.43
C ARG A 67 1.73 -6.11 3.79
N VAL A 68 2.16 -4.85 3.93
CA VAL A 68 1.27 -3.72 4.28
C VAL A 68 0.37 -3.36 3.11
N SER A 69 0.90 -3.37 1.88
CA SER A 69 0.11 -3.11 0.66
C SER A 69 -0.93 -4.22 0.41
N GLY A 70 -0.54 -5.49 0.61
CA GLY A 70 -1.45 -6.63 0.48
C GLY A 70 -2.57 -6.64 1.54
N ILE A 71 -2.25 -6.31 2.80
CA ILE A 71 -3.24 -6.20 3.88
C ILE A 71 -4.19 -5.01 3.65
N GLY A 72 -3.68 -3.87 3.17
CA GLY A 72 -4.50 -2.71 2.83
C GLY A 72 -5.51 -3.00 1.71
N ALA A 73 -5.11 -3.75 0.67
CA ALA A 73 -5.99 -4.15 -0.42
C ALA A 73 -7.12 -5.10 0.04
N LEU A 74 -6.80 -6.08 0.88
CA LEU A 74 -7.78 -7.04 1.44
C LEU A 74 -8.78 -6.38 2.37
N ILE A 75 -8.30 -5.58 3.33
CA ILE A 75 -9.17 -4.88 4.29
C ILE A 75 -10.01 -3.82 3.57
N GLY A 76 -9.39 -3.03 2.68
CA GLY A 76 -10.08 -1.99 1.91
C GLY A 76 -11.20 -2.55 1.03
N THR A 77 -10.92 -3.63 0.29
CA THR A 77 -11.94 -4.29 -0.55
C THR A 77 -13.04 -4.90 0.31
N GLY A 78 -12.69 -5.58 1.42
CA GLY A 78 -13.66 -6.19 2.32
C GLY A 78 -14.61 -5.17 2.94
N VAL A 79 -14.09 -4.06 3.46
CA VAL A 79 -14.89 -2.98 4.06
C VAL A 79 -15.76 -2.27 3.02
N ASN A 80 -15.23 -1.99 1.83
CA ASN A 80 -16.00 -1.35 0.75
C ASN A 80 -17.19 -2.20 0.30
N VAL A 81 -16.97 -3.51 0.13
CA VAL A 81 -18.01 -4.46 -0.26
C VAL A 81 -19.07 -4.56 0.84
N LEU A 82 -18.66 -4.63 2.11
CA LEU A 82 -19.58 -4.71 3.24
C LEU A 82 -20.48 -3.47 3.33
N LEU A 83 -19.90 -2.27 3.20
CA LEU A 83 -20.64 -1.01 3.21
C LEU A 83 -21.56 -0.88 2.01
N SER A 84 -21.11 -1.28 0.81
CA SER A 84 -21.92 -1.25 -0.42
C SER A 84 -23.14 -2.15 -0.33
N ILE A 85 -22.99 -3.36 0.25
CA ILE A 85 -24.13 -4.27 0.45
C ILE A 85 -25.12 -3.69 1.47
N GLY A 86 -24.62 -3.12 2.57
CA GLY A 86 -25.47 -2.49 3.58
C GLY A 86 -26.29 -1.31 3.02
N THR A 87 -25.66 -0.43 2.25
CA THR A 87 -26.36 0.71 1.61
C THR A 87 -27.35 0.25 0.54
N LEU A 88 -27.07 -0.81 -0.20
CA LEU A 88 -28.03 -1.38 -1.16
C LEU A 88 -29.27 -1.96 -0.48
N ILE A 89 -29.10 -2.72 0.61
CA ILE A 89 -30.23 -3.29 1.37
C ILE A 89 -31.06 -2.16 1.98
N PHE A 90 -30.41 -1.16 2.57
CA PHE A 90 -31.08 -0.01 3.15
C PHE A 90 -31.86 0.80 2.08
N ASN A 91 -31.24 1.08 0.94
CA ASN A 91 -31.92 1.75 -0.18
C ASN A 91 -33.09 0.92 -0.70
N PHE A 92 -32.95 -0.41 -0.81
CA PHE A 92 -34.03 -1.28 -1.25
C PHE A 92 -35.24 -1.23 -0.30
N VAL A 93 -35.02 -1.25 1.01
CA VAL A 93 -36.09 -1.14 2.02
C VAL A 93 -36.76 0.24 1.97
N VAL A 94 -35.98 1.31 1.85
CA VAL A 94 -36.50 2.69 1.75
C VAL A 94 -37.34 2.86 0.48
N ILE A 95 -36.87 2.36 -0.66
CA ILE A 95 -37.60 2.41 -1.94
C ILE A 95 -38.89 1.59 -1.84
N ALA A 96 -38.85 0.37 -1.28
CA ALA A 96 -40.03 -0.46 -1.10
C ALA A 96 -41.09 0.21 -0.19
N ALA A 97 -40.65 0.84 0.91
CA ALA A 97 -41.54 1.60 1.79
C ALA A 97 -42.11 2.85 1.09
N ALA A 98 -41.31 3.57 0.30
CA ALA A 98 -41.78 4.71 -0.47
C ALA A 98 -42.81 4.31 -1.55
N MET A 99 -42.61 3.17 -2.22
CA MET A 99 -43.59 2.62 -3.17
C MET A 99 -44.95 2.33 -2.49
N SER A 100 -44.94 1.83 -1.26
CA SER A 100 -46.19 1.63 -0.51
C SER A 100 -46.89 2.92 -0.07
N ALA A 101 -46.15 4.04 0.04
CA ALA A 101 -46.71 5.34 0.41
C ALA A 101 -47.27 6.15 -0.78
N VAL A 102 -46.79 5.90 -2.01
CA VAL A 102 -47.26 6.56 -3.24
C VAL A 102 -48.48 5.85 -3.86
N ALA A 103 -48.76 4.62 -3.45
CA ALA A 103 -49.92 3.84 -3.91
C ALA A 103 -51.23 4.12 -3.14
N VAL A 104 -51.26 5.13 -2.26
CA VAL A 104 -52.44 5.61 -1.52
C VAL A 104 -52.84 7.00 -1.99
#